data_AF-A0A7S2RD74-F1
#
_entry.id   AF-A0A7S2RD74-F1
#
_cell.length_a   1.000
_cell.length_b   1.000
_cell.length_c   1.000
_cell.angle_alpha   90.00
_cell.angle_beta   90.00
_cell.angle_gamma   90.00
#
_symmetry.space_group_name_H-M   'P 1'
#
loop_
_entity.id
_entity.type
_entity.pdbx_description
1 polymer ?
#
loop_
_entity_poly.entity_id
_entity_poly.type
_entity_poly.pdbx_seq_one_letter_code
_entity_poly.pdbx_strand_id
1 'polypeptide(L)'
;KFVHNNNNNNNRLSTDQIRFSQALGREEEEDIWYDPLLVSSSADRRPVLAGNWKLNPSTFPEAVDLLKLLRGNFINHDRIENSNSEVVIFPPFPYLYTALDLLEGTGIKVGAQNVGLKSSGAFTGEVSASMIRSLGCDYAMLGHSERRVLYEETDDIINEKMKLCLDQPNLQVILCIGETLEEYENELLETVVTMQVKKGLKDITAEDVSERITIAYEPVW
;
A
#
# COMPACT_ATOMS: atom_id res chain seq x y z
N LYS A 1 -38.14 -49.39 31.35
CA LYS A 1 -39.43 -48.82 30.92
C LYS A 1 -39.08 -47.77 29.87
N PHE A 2 -39.01 -48.17 28.59
CA PHE A 2 -40.08 -47.96 27.59
C PHE A 2 -40.51 -46.47 27.51
N VAL A 3 -40.64 -45.77 26.39
CA VAL A 3 -40.34 -45.95 24.94
C VAL A 3 -41.05 -44.78 24.23
N HIS A 4 -40.47 -44.28 23.13
CA HIS A 4 -41.11 -43.65 21.94
C HIS A 4 -41.81 -42.28 22.07
N ASN A 5 -41.89 -41.42 21.04
CA ASN A 5 -41.93 -41.64 19.58
C ASN A 5 -41.45 -40.37 18.83
N ASN A 6 -40.52 -40.47 17.86
CA ASN A 6 -40.67 -40.62 16.38
C ASN A 6 -40.78 -39.30 15.57
N ASN A 7 -39.83 -39.09 14.65
CA ASN A 7 -40.06 -39.47 13.25
C ASN A 7 -38.75 -39.58 12.44
N ASN A 8 -38.55 -40.76 11.87
CA ASN A 8 -37.60 -41.07 10.81
C ASN A 8 -38.00 -40.38 9.50
N ASN A 9 -37.01 -40.02 8.67
CA ASN A 9 -37.02 -40.52 7.30
C ASN A 9 -35.60 -40.54 6.72
N ASN A 10 -35.11 -41.77 6.51
CA ASN A 10 -33.98 -42.09 5.65
C ASN A 10 -34.37 -41.85 4.20
N ASN A 11 -33.69 -40.94 3.51
CA ASN A 11 -33.58 -40.99 2.05
C ASN A 11 -32.15 -41.40 1.68
N ARG A 12 -31.98 -42.70 1.44
CA ARG A 12 -30.84 -43.24 0.71
C ARG A 12 -30.95 -42.73 -0.72
N LEU A 13 -29.98 -41.95 -1.17
CA LEU A 13 -29.85 -41.53 -2.57
C LEU A 13 -29.77 -42.80 -3.44
N SER A 14 -30.55 -42.82 -4.53
CA SER A 14 -30.51 -43.94 -5.47
C SER A 14 -29.19 -43.95 -6.25
N THR A 15 -28.81 -45.12 -6.74
CA THR A 15 -27.57 -45.33 -7.52
C THR A 15 -27.46 -44.44 -8.77
N ASP A 16 -28.58 -43.86 -9.22
CA ASP A 16 -28.62 -42.91 -10.34
C ASP A 16 -28.31 -41.46 -9.93
N GLN A 17 -28.54 -41.06 -8.67
CA GLN A 17 -28.14 -39.74 -8.15
C GLN A 17 -26.62 -39.64 -7.91
N ILE A 18 -25.97 -40.77 -7.62
CA ILE A 18 -24.49 -40.84 -7.49
C ILE A 18 -23.82 -40.68 -8.86
N ARG A 19 -24.48 -41.11 -9.96
CA ARG A 19 -23.93 -40.96 -11.31
C ARG A 19 -24.06 -39.54 -11.87
N PHE A 20 -25.02 -38.75 -11.39
CA PHE A 20 -25.17 -37.34 -11.82
C PHE A 20 -24.15 -36.41 -11.14
N SER A 21 -23.71 -36.73 -9.92
CA SER A 21 -22.65 -35.95 -9.24
C SER A 21 -21.24 -36.27 -9.73
N GLN A 22 -21.06 -37.33 -10.54
CA GLN A 22 -19.79 -37.68 -11.16
C GLN A 22 -19.62 -37.11 -12.58
N ALA A 23 -20.66 -36.48 -13.14
CA ALA A 23 -20.65 -35.91 -14.49
C ALA A 23 -20.45 -34.37 -14.52
N LEU A 24 -20.44 -33.72 -13.36
CA LEU A 24 -20.00 -32.33 -13.23
C LEU A 24 -18.71 -32.38 -12.45
N GLY A 25 -17.59 -32.33 -13.18
CA GLY A 25 -16.28 -32.13 -12.60
C GLY A 25 -16.37 -30.95 -11.65
N ARG A 26 -16.18 -31.21 -10.36
CA ARG A 26 -15.74 -30.16 -9.44
C ARG A 26 -14.35 -29.81 -9.91
N GLU A 27 -14.25 -28.78 -10.74
CA GLU A 27 -13.02 -28.00 -10.80
C GLU A 27 -12.73 -27.62 -9.35
N GLU A 28 -11.59 -28.11 -8.84
CA GLU A 28 -11.01 -27.59 -7.63
C GLU A 28 -10.91 -26.08 -7.87
N GLU A 29 -11.57 -25.27 -7.05
CA GLU A 29 -11.24 -23.84 -6.95
C GLU A 29 -9.77 -23.80 -6.54
N GLU A 30 -8.87 -23.72 -7.52
CA GLU A 30 -7.50 -23.30 -7.29
C GLU A 30 -7.62 -21.95 -6.59
N ASP A 31 -7.06 -21.84 -5.38
CA ASP A 31 -6.89 -20.58 -4.66
C ASP A 31 -6.11 -19.62 -5.58
N ILE A 32 -6.84 -18.85 -6.39
CA ILE A 32 -6.31 -17.90 -7.40
C ILE A 32 -5.43 -16.83 -6.72
N TRP A 33 -5.54 -16.70 -5.40
CA TRP A 33 -4.78 -15.79 -4.56
C TRP A 33 -3.35 -16.24 -4.28
N TYR A 34 -3.02 -17.51 -4.51
CA TYR A 34 -1.71 -18.05 -4.15
C TYR A 34 -1.14 -18.92 -5.26
N ASP A 35 -0.36 -18.29 -6.15
CA ASP A 35 0.52 -19.03 -7.06
C ASP A 35 1.89 -19.25 -6.36
N PRO A 36 2.20 -20.47 -5.89
CA PRO A 36 3.48 -20.78 -5.28
C PRO A 36 4.68 -20.58 -6.23
N LEU A 37 4.46 -20.50 -7.55
CA LEU A 37 5.51 -20.22 -8.54
C LEU A 37 5.80 -18.72 -8.69
N LEU A 38 4.87 -17.84 -8.31
CA LEU A 38 5.07 -16.38 -8.24
C LEU A 38 5.66 -15.93 -6.90
N VAL A 39 5.73 -16.82 -5.91
CA VAL A 39 6.44 -16.57 -4.66
C VAL A 39 7.95 -16.62 -4.91
N SER A 40 8.51 -15.49 -5.36
CA SER A 40 9.92 -15.17 -5.10
C SER A 40 10.18 -15.46 -3.63
N SER A 41 11.23 -16.24 -3.33
CA SER A 41 11.62 -16.56 -1.95
C SER A 41 11.55 -15.30 -1.11
N SER A 42 10.81 -15.36 0.00
CA SER A 42 10.59 -14.23 0.92
C SER A 42 11.87 -13.61 1.49
N ALA A 43 13.04 -14.19 1.18
CA ALA A 43 14.35 -13.74 1.58
C ALA A 43 14.87 -12.49 0.80
N ASP A 44 14.33 -12.16 -0.39
CA ASP A 44 14.91 -11.09 -1.24
C ASP A 44 14.13 -9.76 -1.20
N ARG A 45 12.91 -9.73 -0.64
CA ARG A 45 12.13 -8.49 -0.54
C ARG A 45 12.41 -7.79 0.78
N ARG A 46 12.75 -6.50 0.68
CA ARG A 46 12.99 -5.64 1.84
C ARG A 46 11.67 -5.32 2.55
N PRO A 47 11.48 -5.63 3.84
CA PRO A 47 10.30 -5.20 4.57
C PRO A 47 10.29 -3.68 4.73
N VAL A 48 9.15 -3.03 4.49
CA VAL A 48 8.97 -1.58 4.69
C VAL A 48 7.83 -1.33 5.67
N LEU A 49 8.12 -0.64 6.78
CA LEU A 49 7.14 -0.17 7.75
C LEU A 49 6.93 1.33 7.56
N ALA A 50 5.73 1.69 7.11
CA ALA A 50 5.37 3.07 6.78
C ALA A 50 4.37 3.66 7.79
N GLY A 51 4.77 4.70 8.51
CA GLY A 51 3.89 5.48 9.39
C GLY A 51 3.34 6.72 8.69
N ASN A 52 2.13 6.63 8.12
CA ASN A 52 1.42 7.80 7.60
C ASN A 52 0.78 8.60 8.75
N TRP A 53 1.28 9.81 9.03
CA TRP A 53 0.73 10.65 10.11
C TRP A 53 -0.59 11.31 9.72
N LYS A 54 -0.94 11.29 8.42
CA LYS A 54 -2.09 12.04 7.87
C LYS A 54 -2.01 13.49 8.32
N LEU A 55 -3.12 14.14 8.64
CA LEU A 55 -3.16 15.52 9.12
C LEU A 55 -2.87 15.64 10.63
N ASN A 56 -1.76 15.07 11.12
CA ASN A 56 -1.37 15.11 12.53
C ASN A 56 0.14 15.31 12.74
N PRO A 57 0.56 15.83 13.91
CA PRO A 57 -0.28 16.41 14.97
C PRO A 57 -0.72 17.85 14.65
N SER A 58 -1.63 18.41 15.47
CA SER A 58 -2.26 19.71 15.21
C SER A 58 -1.31 20.90 15.37
N THR A 59 -0.24 20.75 16.16
CA THR A 59 0.70 21.84 16.44
C THR A 59 2.15 21.45 16.20
N PHE A 60 2.97 22.45 15.87
CA PHE A 60 4.41 22.26 15.66
C PHE A 60 5.13 21.71 16.91
N PRO A 61 4.88 22.18 18.16
CA PRO A 61 5.50 21.59 19.34
C PRO A 61 5.18 20.11 19.52
N GLU A 62 3.92 19.70 19.31
CA GLU A 62 3.53 18.28 19.37
C GLU A 62 4.26 17.44 18.31
N ALA A 63 4.45 17.98 17.10
CA ALA A 63 5.21 17.31 16.05
C ALA A 63 6.67 17.11 16.47
N VAL A 64 7.29 18.15 17.04
CA VAL A 64 8.66 18.09 17.55
C VAL A 64 8.79 17.07 18.68
N ASP A 65 7.83 17.02 19.60
CA ASP A 65 7.84 16.06 20.71
C ASP A 65 7.70 14.63 20.21
N LEU A 66 6.81 14.37 19.25
CA LEU A 66 6.68 13.06 18.61
C LEU A 66 7.97 12.64 17.88
N LEU A 67 8.61 13.55 17.14
CA LEU A 67 9.89 13.29 16.46
C LEU A 67 11.01 12.96 17.46
N LYS A 68 11.09 13.68 18.58
CA LYS A 68 12.06 13.40 19.65
C LYS A 68 11.81 12.05 20.32
N LEU A 69 10.54 11.69 20.53
CA LEU A 69 10.18 10.38 21.05
C LEU A 69 10.60 9.26 20.09
N LEU A 70 10.35 9.43 18.78
CA LEU A 70 10.83 8.49 17.78
C LEU A 70 12.35 8.38 17.79
N ARG A 71 13.08 9.50 17.74
CA ARG A 71 14.56 9.51 17.78
C ARG A 71 15.09 8.79 19.03
N GLY A 72 14.51 9.05 20.19
CA GLY A 72 14.99 8.54 21.48
C GLY A 72 14.69 7.05 21.72
N ASN A 73 13.65 6.51 21.09
CA ASN A 73 13.22 5.12 21.30
C ASN A 73 13.47 4.21 20.10
N PHE A 74 13.77 4.76 18.93
CA PHE A 74 14.06 3.96 17.74
C PHE A 74 15.42 3.29 17.87
N ILE A 75 15.43 1.97 17.69
CA ILE A 75 16.64 1.17 17.64
C ILE A 75 16.79 0.71 16.19
N ASN A 76 17.82 1.21 15.52
CA ASN A 76 18.12 0.73 14.18
C ASN A 76 18.73 -0.68 14.25
N HIS A 77 17.96 -1.66 13.76
CA HIS A 77 18.34 -3.06 13.69
C HIS A 77 19.14 -3.44 12.44
N ASP A 78 19.47 -2.49 11.55
CA ASP A 78 20.33 -2.71 10.36
C ASP A 78 21.71 -3.28 10.70
N ARG A 79 22.12 -3.23 11.98
CA ARG A 79 23.37 -3.82 12.48
C ARG A 79 23.23 -5.30 12.87
N ILE A 80 22.04 -5.88 12.81
CA ILE A 80 21.79 -7.30 13.02
C ILE A 80 21.84 -7.97 11.66
N GLU A 81 22.77 -8.90 11.47
CA GLU A 81 22.84 -9.72 10.26
C GLU A 81 21.45 -10.29 9.93
N ASN A 82 20.99 -10.05 8.70
CA ASN A 82 19.70 -10.49 8.15
C ASN A 82 18.45 -9.69 8.54
N SER A 83 18.58 -8.50 9.15
CA SER A 83 17.47 -7.56 9.33
C SER A 83 17.64 -6.34 8.43
N ASN A 84 17.01 -6.34 7.26
CA ASN A 84 17.07 -5.21 6.32
C ASN A 84 15.75 -4.42 6.29
N SER A 85 14.98 -4.35 7.37
CA SER A 85 13.70 -3.63 7.35
C SER A 85 13.88 -2.11 7.27
N GLU A 86 13.11 -1.44 6.42
CA GLU A 86 13.01 0.03 6.41
C GLU A 86 11.89 0.51 7.29
N VAL A 87 12.13 1.62 7.97
CA VAL A 87 11.10 2.39 8.67
C VAL A 87 11.04 3.76 8.04
N VAL A 88 9.86 4.14 7.57
CA VAL A 88 9.59 5.44 6.97
C VAL A 88 8.42 6.11 7.68
N ILE A 89 8.54 7.41 7.93
CA ILE A 89 7.40 8.23 8.38
C ILE A 89 7.00 9.25 7.31
N PHE A 90 5.72 9.57 7.27
CA PHE A 90 5.16 10.58 6.38
C PHE A 90 4.45 11.66 7.20
N PRO A 91 5.17 12.69 7.68
CA PRO A 91 4.56 13.82 8.36
C PRO A 91 3.89 14.80 7.36
N PRO A 92 2.93 15.63 7.82
CA PRO A 92 2.45 16.79 7.05
C PRO A 92 3.60 17.69 6.57
N PHE A 93 3.41 18.35 5.41
CA PHE A 93 4.41 19.26 4.84
C PHE A 93 4.99 20.30 5.81
N PRO A 94 4.20 20.96 6.68
CA PRO A 94 4.74 21.92 7.65
C PRO A 94 5.81 21.35 8.59
N TYR A 95 5.85 20.03 8.79
CA TYR A 95 6.78 19.35 9.69
C TYR A 95 7.87 18.57 8.95
N LEU A 96 7.83 18.51 7.62
CA LEU A 96 8.67 17.64 6.79
C LEU A 96 10.17 17.91 6.97
N TYR A 97 10.57 19.18 6.86
CA TYR A 97 11.98 19.57 7.06
C TYR A 97 12.46 19.30 8.49
N THR A 98 11.62 19.57 9.49
CA THR A 98 11.95 19.30 10.89
C THR A 98 12.08 17.81 11.18
N ALA A 99 11.28 16.96 10.54
CA ALA A 99 11.42 15.52 10.62
C ALA A 99 12.75 15.03 10.05
N LEU A 100 13.15 15.55 8.88
CA LEU A 100 14.45 15.24 8.27
C LEU A 100 15.62 15.60 9.20
N ASP A 101 15.63 16.82 9.73
CA ASP A 101 16.67 17.32 10.62
C ASP A 101 16.73 16.53 11.96
N LEU A 102 15.58 16.32 12.61
CA LEU A 102 15.54 15.65 13.90
C LEU A 102 15.76 14.13 13.82
N LEU A 103 15.50 13.48 12.68
CA LEU A 103 15.70 12.04 12.52
C LEU A 103 17.01 11.70 11.81
N GLU A 104 17.82 12.69 11.45
CA GLU A 104 19.14 12.46 10.85
C GLU A 104 19.98 11.51 11.72
N GLY A 105 20.60 10.52 11.07
CA GLY A 105 21.46 9.52 11.71
C GLY A 105 20.72 8.42 12.48
N THR A 106 19.39 8.48 12.60
CA THR A 106 18.61 7.41 13.27
C THR A 106 18.43 6.18 12.38
N GLY A 107 18.42 6.36 11.06
CA GLY A 107 18.01 5.34 10.10
C GLY A 107 16.52 5.38 9.74
N ILE A 108 15.70 6.16 10.47
CA ILE A 108 14.32 6.41 10.07
C ILE A 108 14.32 7.28 8.81
N LYS A 109 13.65 6.78 7.78
CA LYS A 109 13.42 7.44 6.50
C LYS A 109 12.26 8.43 6.63
N VAL A 110 12.30 9.51 5.84
CA VAL A 110 11.22 10.51 5.83
C VAL A 110 10.70 10.69 4.42
N GLY A 111 9.38 10.61 4.27
CA GLY A 111 8.69 10.79 2.99
C GLY A 111 7.60 11.85 3.04
N ALA A 112 7.19 12.31 1.85
CA ALA A 112 6.06 13.22 1.70
C ALA A 112 4.75 12.46 1.48
N GLN A 113 3.65 12.92 2.09
CA GLN A 113 2.32 12.29 1.96
C GLN A 113 1.69 12.46 0.55
N ASN A 114 2.24 13.36 -0.27
CA ASN A 114 1.79 13.63 -1.63
C ASN A 114 2.87 14.44 -2.37
N VAL A 115 2.74 14.58 -3.69
CA VAL A 115 3.37 15.64 -4.49
C VAL A 115 2.38 16.23 -5.50
N GLY A 116 2.68 17.41 -6.02
CA GLY A 116 1.91 18.07 -7.07
C GLY A 116 2.21 17.56 -8.47
N LEU A 117 1.39 17.98 -9.44
CA LEU A 117 1.44 17.55 -10.84
C LEU A 117 2.50 18.24 -11.71
N LYS A 118 3.31 19.13 -11.12
CA LYS A 118 4.19 20.02 -11.87
C LYS A 118 5.54 20.15 -11.17
N SER A 119 6.61 20.16 -11.97
CA SER A 119 7.98 20.34 -11.49
C SER A 119 8.27 21.79 -11.10
N SER A 120 7.62 22.76 -11.74
CA SER A 120 7.69 24.20 -11.42
C SER A 120 6.56 24.97 -12.12
N GLY A 121 6.34 26.23 -11.74
CA GLY A 121 5.40 27.14 -12.41
C GLY A 121 4.38 27.77 -11.47
N ALA A 122 3.32 28.35 -12.05
CA ALA A 122 2.27 29.05 -11.32
C ALA A 122 1.22 28.09 -10.73
N PHE A 123 1.63 27.30 -9.73
CA PHE A 123 0.80 26.32 -9.04
C PHE A 123 0.80 26.61 -7.53
N THR A 124 0.11 27.70 -7.14
CA THR A 124 0.12 28.22 -5.77
C THR A 124 -0.32 27.14 -4.76
N GLY A 125 0.54 26.87 -3.78
CA GLY A 125 0.27 25.91 -2.70
C GLY A 125 0.70 24.46 -3.00
N GLU A 126 1.05 24.14 -4.24
CA GLU A 126 1.55 22.81 -4.60
C GLU A 126 3.01 22.61 -4.19
N VAL A 127 3.36 21.35 -3.91
CA VAL A 127 4.73 20.94 -3.57
C VAL A 127 5.22 19.95 -4.64
N SER A 128 6.27 20.30 -5.37
CA SER A 128 6.81 19.45 -6.44
C SER A 128 7.66 18.29 -5.89
N ALA A 129 7.80 17.23 -6.70
CA ALA A 129 8.70 16.11 -6.39
C ALA A 129 10.16 16.56 -6.20
N SER A 130 10.63 17.52 -7.00
CA SER A 130 11.98 18.07 -6.89
C SER A 130 12.19 18.84 -5.59
N MET A 131 11.16 19.55 -5.09
CA MET A 131 11.22 20.23 -3.78
C MET A 131 11.45 19.22 -2.65
N ILE A 132 10.62 18.18 -2.53
CA ILE A 132 10.80 17.19 -1.44
C ILE A 132 12.12 16.43 -1.57
N ARG A 133 12.56 16.13 -2.81
CA ARG A 133 13.85 15.49 -3.03
C ARG A 133 15.01 16.39 -2.62
N SER A 134 14.93 17.69 -2.90
CA SER A 134 15.96 18.66 -2.51
C SER A 134 16.12 18.81 -1.00
N LEU A 135 15.06 18.52 -0.22
CA LEU A 135 15.13 18.47 1.24
C LEU A 135 15.81 17.20 1.76
N GLY A 136 15.87 16.15 0.94
CA GLY A 136 16.43 14.85 1.32
C GLY A 136 15.38 13.76 1.60
N CYS A 137 14.10 13.96 1.24
CA CYS A 137 13.10 12.91 1.39
C CYS A 137 13.47 11.65 0.60
N ASP A 138 13.30 10.50 1.25
CA ASP A 138 13.56 9.18 0.67
C ASP A 138 12.34 8.65 -0.09
N TYR A 139 11.12 9.01 0.33
CA TYR A 139 9.86 8.49 -0.24
C TYR A 139 8.86 9.58 -0.62
N ALA A 140 7.99 9.25 -1.58
CA ALA A 140 6.72 9.93 -1.81
C ALA A 140 5.57 8.90 -1.79
N MET A 141 4.48 9.23 -1.08
CA MET A 141 3.26 8.42 -1.11
C MET A 141 2.28 9.01 -2.12
N LEU A 142 1.68 8.17 -2.95
CA LEU A 142 0.76 8.57 -4.01
C LEU A 142 -0.48 7.67 -4.03
N GLY A 143 -1.62 8.24 -4.40
CA GLY A 143 -2.86 7.49 -4.55
C GLY A 143 -3.48 6.98 -3.25
N HIS A 144 -3.15 7.56 -2.11
CA HIS A 144 -3.78 7.22 -0.84
C HIS A 144 -5.31 7.38 -0.96
N SER A 145 -6.07 6.45 -0.41
CA SER A 145 -7.54 6.39 -0.45
C SER A 145 -8.22 7.75 -0.17
N GLU A 146 -7.81 8.44 0.90
CA GLU A 146 -8.29 9.79 1.25
C GLU A 146 -8.11 10.82 0.12
N ARG A 147 -7.03 10.72 -0.66
CA ARG A 147 -6.77 11.60 -1.81
C ARG A 147 -7.63 11.26 -3.01
N ARG A 148 -7.82 9.97 -3.29
CA ARG A 148 -8.73 9.50 -4.33
C ARG A 148 -10.17 9.98 -4.09
N VAL A 149 -10.63 9.85 -2.83
CA VAL A 149 -12.02 10.17 -2.46
C VAL A 149 -12.24 11.67 -2.25
N LEU A 150 -11.40 12.36 -1.46
CA LEU A 150 -11.67 13.74 -1.06
C LEU A 150 -11.12 14.79 -2.04
N TYR A 151 -10.11 14.42 -2.84
CA TYR A 151 -9.41 15.32 -3.76
C TYR A 151 -9.49 14.85 -5.21
N GLU A 152 -10.32 13.83 -5.48
CA GLU A 152 -10.62 13.31 -6.82
C GLU A 152 -9.36 12.92 -7.61
N GLU A 153 -8.34 12.39 -6.93
CA GLU A 153 -7.13 11.93 -7.61
C GLU A 153 -7.41 10.66 -8.41
N THR A 154 -7.43 10.81 -9.74
CA THR A 154 -7.60 9.72 -10.69
C THR A 154 -6.29 8.96 -10.91
N ASP A 155 -6.37 7.75 -11.47
CA ASP A 155 -5.17 6.97 -11.81
C ASP A 155 -4.25 7.68 -12.81
N ASP A 156 -4.82 8.50 -13.71
CA ASP A 156 -4.03 9.29 -14.67
C ASP A 156 -3.23 10.39 -13.95
N ILE A 157 -3.87 11.09 -12.99
CA ILE A 157 -3.19 12.07 -12.11
C ILE A 157 -2.08 11.39 -11.31
N ILE A 158 -2.36 10.22 -10.76
CA ILE A 158 -1.38 9.46 -9.97
C ILE A 158 -0.21 9.02 -10.86
N ASN A 159 -0.47 8.53 -12.07
CA ASN A 159 0.58 8.14 -13.03
C ASN A 159 1.49 9.32 -13.41
N GLU A 160 0.94 10.51 -13.64
CA GLU A 160 1.75 11.72 -13.89
C GLU A 160 2.66 12.03 -12.70
N LYS A 161 2.15 11.94 -11.46
CA LYS A 161 2.97 12.12 -10.26
C LYS A 161 4.02 11.03 -10.07
N MET A 162 3.68 9.76 -10.38
CA MET A 162 4.63 8.65 -10.36
C MET A 162 5.84 8.98 -11.25
N LYS A 163 5.61 9.40 -12.49
CA LYS A 163 6.66 9.78 -13.45
C LYS A 163 7.52 10.93 -12.92
N LEU A 164 6.91 11.99 -12.36
CA LEU A 164 7.64 13.11 -11.76
C LEU A 164 8.51 12.70 -10.56
N CYS A 165 8.02 11.79 -9.72
CA CYS A 165 8.80 11.22 -8.63
C CYS A 165 9.93 10.32 -9.16
N LEU A 166 9.66 9.53 -10.19
CA LEU A 166 10.64 8.64 -10.79
C LEU A 166 11.77 9.40 -11.49
N ASP A 167 11.49 10.57 -12.06
CA ASP A 167 12.51 11.48 -12.60
C ASP A 167 13.46 12.04 -11.52
N GLN A 168 13.10 11.95 -10.23
CA GLN A 168 13.97 12.39 -9.14
C GLN A 168 14.94 11.28 -8.73
N PRO A 169 16.24 11.57 -8.62
CA PRO A 169 17.24 10.56 -8.27
C PRO A 169 17.02 10.07 -6.84
N ASN A 170 17.03 8.75 -6.65
CA ASN A 170 16.91 8.07 -5.35
C ASN A 170 15.62 8.40 -4.57
N LEU A 171 14.56 8.86 -5.24
CA LEU A 171 13.24 8.99 -4.63
C LEU A 171 12.44 7.70 -4.87
N GLN A 172 12.06 7.05 -3.77
CA GLN A 172 11.21 5.87 -3.74
C GLN A 172 9.74 6.28 -3.74
N VAL A 173 8.84 5.41 -4.20
CA VAL A 173 7.41 5.72 -4.25
C VAL A 173 6.60 4.62 -3.58
N ILE A 174 5.68 5.00 -2.70
CA ILE A 174 4.62 4.13 -2.20
C ILE A 174 3.36 4.43 -3.00
N LEU A 175 2.94 3.49 -3.85
CA LEU A 175 1.68 3.55 -4.59
C LEU A 175 0.59 2.87 -3.78
N CYS A 176 -0.37 3.66 -3.32
CA CYS A 176 -1.54 3.17 -2.61
C CYS A 176 -2.66 2.79 -3.59
N ILE A 177 -3.24 1.62 -3.36
CA ILE A 177 -4.35 1.05 -4.14
C ILE A 177 -5.35 0.39 -3.21
N GLY A 178 -6.60 0.29 -3.63
CA GLY A 178 -7.67 -0.28 -2.83
C GLY A 178 -9.04 0.07 -3.37
N GLU A 179 -9.98 -0.81 -3.10
CA GLU A 179 -11.40 -0.69 -3.40
C GLU A 179 -12.17 -0.16 -2.19
N THR A 180 -13.23 0.61 -2.47
CA THR A 180 -14.20 1.12 -1.50
C THR A 180 -15.12 0.02 -0.97
N LEU A 181 -15.86 0.30 0.11
CA LEU A 181 -16.89 -0.61 0.62
C LEU A 181 -17.91 -1.00 -0.45
N GLU A 182 -18.39 -0.04 -1.23
CA GLU A 182 -19.36 -0.30 -2.30
C GLU A 182 -18.77 -1.22 -3.38
N GLU A 183 -17.53 -0.98 -3.81
CA GLU A 183 -16.86 -1.83 -4.78
C GLU A 183 -16.60 -3.24 -4.23
N TYR A 184 -16.23 -3.35 -2.95
CA TYR A 184 -16.05 -4.64 -2.28
C TYR A 184 -17.36 -5.42 -2.19
N GLU A 185 -18.46 -4.78 -1.75
CA GLU A 185 -19.80 -5.39 -1.68
C GLU A 185 -20.35 -5.80 -3.05
N ASN A 186 -19.85 -5.20 -4.14
CA ASN A 186 -20.18 -5.57 -5.52
C ASN A 186 -19.15 -6.53 -6.15
N GLU A 187 -18.27 -7.14 -5.36
CA GLU A 187 -17.26 -8.12 -5.81
C GLU A 187 -16.28 -7.55 -6.86
N LEU A 188 -15.96 -6.26 -6.78
CA LEU A 188 -15.11 -5.56 -7.76
C LEU A 188 -13.63 -5.45 -7.35
N LEU A 189 -13.21 -6.02 -6.22
CA LEU A 189 -11.84 -5.92 -5.68
C LEU A 189 -10.77 -6.15 -6.76
N GLU A 190 -10.79 -7.31 -7.42
CA GLU A 190 -9.76 -7.65 -8.41
C GLU A 190 -9.76 -6.68 -9.59
N THR A 191 -10.96 -6.29 -10.05
CA THR A 191 -11.12 -5.37 -11.18
C THR A 191 -10.57 -3.98 -10.85
N VAL A 192 -10.89 -3.46 -9.67
CA VAL A 192 -10.47 -2.14 -9.20
C VAL A 192 -8.97 -2.11 -8.97
N VAL A 193 -8.43 -3.05 -8.19
CA VAL A 193 -6.99 -3.15 -7.88
C VAL A 193 -6.18 -3.34 -9.17
N THR A 194 -6.60 -4.22 -10.07
CA THR A 194 -5.93 -4.43 -11.37
C THR A 194 -5.93 -3.16 -12.21
N MET A 195 -7.04 -2.42 -12.25
CA MET A 195 -7.13 -1.17 -12.99
C MET A 195 -6.19 -0.11 -12.41
N GLN A 196 -6.20 0.09 -11.10
CA GLN A 196 -5.39 1.08 -10.41
C GLN A 196 -3.89 0.80 -10.61
N VAL A 197 -3.47 -0.47 -10.52
CA VAL A 197 -2.07 -0.87 -10.79
C VAL A 197 -1.72 -0.60 -12.25
N LYS A 198 -2.52 -1.08 -13.21
CA LYS A 198 -2.23 -0.93 -14.65
C LYS A 198 -2.16 0.53 -15.09
N LYS A 199 -3.09 1.36 -14.63
CA LYS A 199 -3.14 2.78 -14.99
C LYS A 199 -2.08 3.58 -14.24
N GLY A 200 -1.95 3.36 -12.93
CA GLY A 200 -0.95 4.04 -12.09
C GLY A 200 0.48 3.77 -12.56
N LEU A 201 0.77 2.56 -13.08
CA LEU A 201 2.08 2.16 -13.58
C LEU A 201 2.25 2.28 -15.10
N LYS A 202 1.31 2.90 -15.81
CA LYS A 202 1.38 3.04 -17.26
C LYS A 202 2.66 3.78 -17.70
N ASP A 203 3.37 3.20 -18.66
CA ASP A 203 4.65 3.70 -19.18
C ASP A 203 5.78 3.81 -18.13
N ILE A 204 5.70 3.10 -17.01
CA ILE A 204 6.79 2.95 -16.04
C ILE A 204 7.59 1.69 -16.38
N THR A 205 8.92 1.78 -16.29
CA THR A 205 9.80 0.66 -16.63
C THR A 205 9.70 -0.47 -15.59
N ALA A 206 9.93 -1.71 -16.01
CA ALA A 206 9.95 -2.85 -15.09
C ALA A 206 11.05 -2.72 -14.02
N GLU A 207 12.18 -2.09 -14.37
CA GLU A 207 13.29 -1.79 -13.47
C GLU A 207 12.83 -0.84 -12.36
N ASP A 208 12.23 0.31 -12.70
CA ASP A 208 11.66 1.23 -11.71
C ASP A 208 10.59 0.56 -10.83
N VAL A 209 9.73 -0.29 -11.42
CA VAL A 209 8.74 -1.05 -10.64
C VAL A 209 9.43 -1.96 -9.61
N SER A 210 10.48 -2.66 -10.01
CA SER A 210 11.16 -3.62 -9.13
C SER A 210 12.04 -2.96 -8.06
N GLU A 211 12.67 -1.83 -8.37
CA GLU A 211 13.68 -1.21 -7.50
C GLU A 211 13.18 -0.02 -6.70
N ARG A 212 12.07 0.61 -7.13
CA ARG A 212 11.68 1.93 -6.63
C ARG A 212 10.24 2.08 -6.18
N ILE A 213 9.40 1.08 -6.42
CA ILE A 213 7.97 1.16 -6.15
C ILE A 213 7.57 0.11 -5.13
N THR A 214 6.96 0.58 -4.04
CA THR A 214 6.25 -0.26 -3.07
C THR A 214 4.75 -0.08 -3.28
N ILE A 215 4.02 -1.19 -3.43
CA ILE A 215 2.55 -1.15 -3.49
C ILE A 215 1.99 -1.31 -2.08
N ALA A 216 1.16 -0.37 -1.65
CA ALA A 216 0.41 -0.45 -0.40
C ALA A 216 -1.07 -0.70 -0.72
N TYR A 217 -1.53 -1.93 -0.45
CA TYR A 217 -2.96 -2.25 -0.52
C TYR A 217 -3.68 -1.71 0.71
N GLU A 218 -4.73 -0.92 0.49
CA GLU A 218 -5.62 -0.35 1.48
C GLU A 218 -7.00 -1.00 1.35
N PRO A 219 -7.43 -1.88 2.27
CA PRO A 219 -8.83 -2.30 2.32
C PRO A 219 -9.66 -1.11 2.83
N VAL A 220 -10.22 -0.31 1.91
CA VAL A 220 -11.00 0.91 2.27
C VAL A 220 -12.39 0.54 2.78
N TRP A 221 -12.85 -0.69 2.51
CA TRP A 221 -14.13 -1.25 2.92
C TRP A 221 -14.28 -1.47 4.43
#